data_AF-A0AB39QRE5-F1
#
_entry.id   AF-A0AB39QRE5-F1
#
_cell.length_a   1.000
_cell.length_b   1.000
_cell.length_c   1.000
_cell.angle_alpha   90.00
_cell.angle_beta   90.00
_cell.angle_gamma   90.00
#
_symmetry.space_group_name_H-M   'P 1'
#
loop_
_entity.id
_entity.type
_entity.pdbx_description
1 polymer ?
#
loop_
_entity_poly.entity_id
_entity_poly.type
_entity_poly.pdbx_seq_one_letter_code
_entity_poly.pdbx_strand_id
1 'polypeptide(L)'
;MTRRARPWWGHSPLRHRGAHRPGRPSAAGERVSRHRPCPRRGTAGARVPGGRRRSVPGWRGAGVAAVAAEPDQRVVVLGDLNGTMDDRAFAGLTARLRSAQEAAGDGFGFSWPAEFPVARIDQILVRGVRPESSWVLPPTGSDHRPVAAAISW
;
A
#
# COMPACT_ATOMS: atom_id res chain seq x y z
N MET A 1 24.21 -22.48 31.02
CA MET A 1 24.29 -23.14 29.69
C MET A 1 23.63 -22.23 28.66
N THR A 2 24.45 -21.55 27.87
CA THR A 2 24.07 -20.58 26.84
C THR A 2 23.93 -21.27 25.47
N ARG A 3 22.88 -20.96 24.71
CA ARG A 3 22.88 -21.21 23.25
C ARG A 3 22.25 -20.02 22.52
N ARG A 4 23.14 -19.23 21.90
CA ARG A 4 22.86 -18.22 20.87
C ARG A 4 22.39 -18.93 19.60
N ALA A 5 21.28 -18.49 19.03
CA ALA A 5 20.90 -18.86 17.66
C ALA A 5 21.51 -17.85 16.67
N ARG A 6 22.25 -18.37 15.68
CA ARG A 6 22.88 -17.63 14.58
C ARG A 6 21.85 -17.38 13.46
N PRO A 7 21.91 -16.24 12.74
CA PRO A 7 21.11 -16.03 11.54
C PRO A 7 21.68 -16.79 10.33
N TRP A 8 20.79 -17.41 9.57
CA TRP A 8 21.06 -18.04 8.27
C TRP A 8 21.35 -16.96 7.22
N TRP A 9 22.58 -16.93 6.71
CA TRP A 9 22.96 -16.26 5.46
C TRP A 9 23.37 -17.35 4.46
N GLY A 10 22.76 -17.34 3.27
CA GLY A 10 23.18 -18.16 2.15
C GLY A 10 23.69 -17.28 1.02
N HIS A 11 25.00 -17.30 0.79
CA HIS A 11 25.62 -16.85 -0.46
C HIS A 11 26.22 -18.07 -1.16
N SER A 12 26.02 -18.20 -2.46
CA SER A 12 26.91 -18.94 -3.34
C SER A 12 27.09 -18.16 -4.65
N PRO A 13 28.33 -18.05 -5.16
CA PRO A 13 28.65 -17.23 -6.33
C PRO A 13 28.64 -18.06 -7.60
N LEU A 14 28.13 -17.50 -8.69
CA LEU A 14 28.50 -17.91 -10.05
C LEU A 14 28.91 -16.67 -10.84
N ARG A 15 30.22 -16.54 -11.09
CA ARG A 15 30.78 -15.74 -12.19
C ARG A 15 30.80 -16.63 -13.42
N HIS A 16 30.32 -16.15 -14.58
CA HIS A 16 31.19 -15.84 -15.73
C HIS A 16 30.43 -15.14 -16.87
N ARG A 17 31.02 -13.98 -17.24
CA ARG A 17 31.12 -13.27 -18.52
C ARG A 17 30.06 -13.47 -19.63
N GLY A 18 29.47 -12.34 -20.03
CA GLY A 18 28.93 -12.09 -21.36
C GLY A 18 28.64 -10.60 -21.51
N ALA A 19 29.37 -9.91 -22.39
CA ALA A 19 29.22 -8.49 -22.63
C ALA A 19 27.96 -8.21 -23.46
N HIS A 20 27.12 -7.31 -22.97
CA HIS A 20 26.26 -6.44 -23.78
C HIS A 20 25.94 -5.22 -22.91
N ARG A 21 26.22 -4.02 -23.40
CA ARG A 21 25.65 -2.78 -22.85
C ARG A 21 24.23 -2.65 -23.40
N PRO A 22 23.19 -2.56 -22.57
CA PRO A 22 22.01 -1.78 -22.90
C PRO A 22 22.05 -0.45 -22.14
N GLY A 23 21.48 0.57 -22.77
CA GLY A 23 21.45 1.94 -22.28
C GLY A 23 20.88 2.07 -20.87
N ARG A 24 21.20 3.20 -20.24
CA ARG A 24 20.63 3.65 -18.96
C ARG A 24 19.11 3.36 -18.93
N PRO A 25 18.59 2.61 -17.95
CA PRO A 25 17.16 2.58 -17.74
C PRO A 25 16.72 3.98 -17.30
N SER A 26 15.74 4.53 -17.99
CA SER A 26 14.96 5.66 -17.50
C SER A 26 14.39 5.28 -16.13
N ALA A 27 14.54 6.16 -15.14
CA ALA A 27 14.08 5.95 -13.78
C ALA A 27 12.55 6.05 -13.67
N ALA A 28 11.82 5.18 -14.36
CA ALA A 28 10.41 4.94 -14.09
C ALA A 28 10.34 4.03 -12.85
N GLY A 29 10.16 4.63 -11.68
CA GLY A 29 10.15 3.91 -10.42
C GLY A 29 8.85 3.15 -10.21
N GLU A 30 8.74 1.92 -10.71
CA GLU A 30 7.63 1.03 -10.41
C GLU A 30 7.72 0.55 -8.95
N ARG A 31 6.65 0.75 -8.15
CA ARG A 31 6.63 0.39 -6.72
C ARG A 31 5.32 -0.24 -6.31
N VAL A 32 5.40 -1.31 -5.51
CA VAL A 32 4.22 -2.00 -4.96
C VAL A 32 3.95 -1.55 -3.53
N SER A 33 2.76 -0.98 -3.30
CA SER A 33 2.20 -0.68 -1.97
C SER A 33 1.25 -1.80 -1.54
N ARG A 34 1.26 -2.16 -0.26
CA ARG A 34 0.41 -3.20 0.35
C ARG A 34 -0.09 -2.71 1.72
N HIS A 35 -1.38 -2.79 1.96
CA HIS A 35 -1.98 -2.63 3.27
C HIS A 35 -2.24 -4.01 3.87
N ARG A 36 -1.61 -4.33 5.01
CA ARG A 36 -1.97 -5.49 5.83
C ARG A 36 -2.86 -5.01 6.99
N PRO A 37 -4.12 -5.45 7.07
CA PRO A 37 -4.93 -5.25 8.25
C PRO A 37 -4.27 -6.01 9.41
N CYS A 38 -4.08 -5.29 10.52
CA CYS A 38 -3.25 -5.73 11.64
C CYS A 38 -4.02 -6.72 12.52
N PRO A 39 -3.55 -7.96 12.73
CA PRO A 39 -3.97 -8.70 13.91
C PRO A 39 -3.33 -8.00 15.11
N ARG A 40 -4.11 -7.69 16.16
CA ARG A 40 -3.65 -6.97 17.37
C ARG A 40 -2.21 -7.39 17.76
N ARG A 41 -1.24 -6.51 17.50
CA ARG A 41 0.25 -6.63 17.64
C ARG A 41 0.99 -7.11 16.38
N GLY A 42 1.57 -6.17 15.64
CA GLY A 42 2.68 -6.42 14.71
C GLY A 42 2.65 -5.52 13.47
N THR A 43 3.45 -4.45 13.47
CA THR A 43 3.54 -3.50 12.35
C THR A 43 4.25 -4.10 11.14
N ALA A 44 3.53 -4.39 10.07
CA ALA A 44 4.09 -4.59 8.74
C ALA A 44 3.20 -3.95 7.66
N GLY A 45 3.22 -2.62 7.56
CA GLY A 45 2.73 -1.90 6.39
C GLY A 45 3.79 -1.86 5.31
N ALA A 46 3.40 -1.84 4.03
CA ALA A 46 4.36 -1.68 2.94
C ALA A 46 5.19 -0.40 3.07
N ARG A 47 6.44 -0.51 2.65
CA ARG A 47 7.41 0.59 2.63
C ARG A 47 7.33 1.25 1.26
N VAL A 48 6.87 2.50 1.19
CA VAL A 48 7.24 3.40 0.09
C VAL A 48 8.69 3.82 0.34
N PRO A 49 9.69 3.35 -0.42
CA PRO A 49 11.08 3.71 -0.19
C PRO A 49 11.26 5.20 -0.50
N GLY A 50 11.76 5.95 0.49
CA GLY A 50 11.92 7.41 0.43
C GLY A 50 10.71 8.22 0.90
N GLY A 51 9.60 7.58 1.30
CA GLY A 51 8.41 8.27 1.81
C GLY A 51 8.44 8.50 3.33
N ARG A 52 7.86 9.60 3.79
CA ARG A 52 7.57 9.85 5.21
C ARG A 52 6.30 9.09 5.61
N ARG A 53 6.39 8.25 6.64
CA ARG A 53 5.22 7.52 7.18
C ARG A 53 4.66 8.26 8.40
N ARG A 54 3.38 8.62 8.35
CA ARG A 54 2.62 9.12 9.51
C ARG A 54 1.41 8.20 9.75
N SER A 55 1.01 8.08 11.00
CA SER A 55 -0.23 7.39 11.40
C SER A 55 -1.16 8.42 12.02
N VAL A 56 -2.40 8.50 11.57
CA VAL A 56 -3.38 9.46 12.07
C VAL A 56 -4.54 8.68 12.70
N PRO A 57 -4.64 8.62 14.03
CA PRO A 57 -5.81 8.07 14.72
C PRO A 57 -7.04 8.91 14.41
N GLY A 58 -8.18 8.28 14.10
CA GLY A 58 -9.42 8.98 13.77
C GLY A 58 -9.34 9.71 12.42
N TRP A 59 -9.54 9.00 11.32
CA TRP A 59 -9.37 9.57 9.98
C TRP A 59 -10.46 10.60 9.61
N ARG A 60 -11.69 10.42 10.12
CA ARG A 60 -12.85 11.29 9.90
C ARG A 60 -12.61 12.63 10.62
N GLY A 61 -12.04 13.60 9.91
CA GLY A 61 -11.62 14.90 10.44
C GLY A 61 -10.10 15.05 10.51
N ALA A 62 -9.43 14.43 11.49
CA ALA A 62 -7.99 14.58 11.67
C ALA A 62 -7.18 14.03 10.48
N GLY A 63 -7.65 12.94 9.85
CA GLY A 63 -7.05 12.40 8.62
C GLY A 63 -7.21 13.34 7.43
N VAL A 64 -8.39 13.94 7.24
CA VAL A 64 -8.64 14.93 6.20
C VAL A 64 -7.75 16.16 6.38
N ALA A 65 -7.68 16.69 7.61
CA ALA A 65 -6.82 17.83 7.94
C ALA A 65 -5.34 17.50 7.72
N ALA A 66 -4.89 16.30 8.11
CA ALA A 66 -3.52 15.87 7.88
C ALA A 66 -3.17 15.78 6.38
N VAL A 67 -4.06 15.24 5.54
CA VAL A 67 -3.87 15.19 4.09
C VAL A 67 -3.90 16.58 3.45
N ALA A 68 -4.74 17.48 3.97
CA ALA A 68 -4.82 18.86 3.51
C ALA A 68 -3.56 19.65 3.88
N ALA A 69 -2.99 19.40 5.06
CA ALA A 69 -1.77 20.04 5.54
C ALA A 69 -0.48 19.39 5.03
N GLU A 70 -0.54 18.23 4.37
CA GLU A 70 0.65 17.51 3.90
C GLU A 70 1.27 18.24 2.69
N PRO A 71 2.48 18.83 2.82
CA PRO A 71 3.13 19.59 1.75
C PRO A 71 3.71 18.69 0.64
N ASP A 72 3.90 17.39 0.90
CA ASP A 72 4.49 16.50 -0.09
C ASP A 72 3.57 16.37 -1.33
N GLN A 73 4.16 16.51 -2.51
CA GLN A 73 3.43 16.35 -3.78
C GLN A 73 2.97 14.91 -4.00
N ARG A 74 3.72 13.95 -3.47
CA ARG A 74 3.49 12.51 -3.60
C ARG A 74 2.97 11.96 -2.29
N VAL A 75 1.69 11.61 -2.24
CA VAL A 75 1.03 11.10 -1.03
C VAL A 75 0.33 9.79 -1.35
N VAL A 76 0.49 8.82 -0.44
CA VAL A 76 -0.25 7.55 -0.43
C VAL A 76 -0.89 7.41 0.94
N VAL A 77 -2.22 7.37 0.97
CA VAL A 77 -3.01 7.05 2.16
C VAL A 77 -3.46 5.60 2.03
N LEU A 78 -3.22 4.80 3.06
CA LEU A 78 -3.59 3.39 3.11
C LEU A 78 -4.22 3.07 4.46
N GLY A 79 -5.33 2.33 4.45
CA GLY A 79 -5.95 1.87 5.69
C GLY A 79 -7.38 1.37 5.52
N ASP A 80 -7.88 0.71 6.57
CA ASP A 80 -9.29 0.49 6.81
C ASP A 80 -9.96 1.83 7.16
N LEU A 81 -10.80 2.32 6.25
CA LEU A 81 -11.53 3.57 6.40
C LEU A 81 -13.01 3.33 6.79
N ASN A 82 -13.44 2.06 6.93
CA ASN A 82 -14.82 1.70 7.32
C ASN A 82 -15.89 2.43 6.50
N GLY A 83 -15.70 2.51 5.18
CA GLY A 83 -16.67 3.12 4.28
C GLY A 83 -16.27 2.97 2.81
N THR A 84 -17.27 3.08 1.94
CA THR A 84 -17.11 3.10 0.49
C THR A 84 -16.82 4.53 0.00
N MET A 85 -16.31 4.65 -1.23
CA MET A 85 -15.91 5.94 -1.79
C MET A 85 -17.08 6.92 -2.02
N ASP A 86 -18.32 6.41 -1.98
CA ASP A 86 -19.54 7.20 -2.09
C ASP A 86 -19.98 7.84 -0.76
N ASP A 87 -19.36 7.47 0.37
CA ASP A 87 -19.65 8.10 1.66
C ASP A 87 -19.15 9.56 1.67
N ARG A 88 -20.04 10.48 2.03
CA ARG A 88 -19.75 11.93 2.11
C ARG A 88 -18.55 12.25 3.00
N ALA A 89 -18.25 11.42 3.99
CA ALA A 89 -17.07 11.59 4.82
C ALA A 89 -15.76 11.49 4.04
N PHE A 90 -15.76 10.83 2.88
CA PHE A 90 -14.60 10.73 1.99
C PHE A 90 -14.47 11.93 1.07
N ALA A 91 -15.50 12.78 0.90
CA ALA A 91 -15.46 13.92 -0.01
C ALA A 91 -14.24 14.84 0.22
N GLY A 92 -13.85 15.06 1.48
CA GLY A 92 -12.67 15.85 1.83
C GLY A 92 -11.34 15.21 1.40
N LEU A 93 -11.28 13.87 1.36
CA LEU A 93 -10.15 13.08 0.87
C LEU A 93 -10.16 12.96 -0.65
N THR A 94 -11.30 12.59 -1.25
CA THR A 94 -11.45 12.35 -2.70
C THR A 94 -11.34 13.62 -3.53
N ALA A 95 -11.62 14.78 -2.95
CA ALA A 95 -11.33 16.06 -3.57
C ALA A 95 -9.83 16.28 -3.86
N ARG A 96 -8.94 15.53 -3.18
CA ARG A 96 -7.47 15.72 -3.24
C ARG A 96 -6.70 14.45 -3.59
N LEU A 97 -7.32 13.29 -3.40
CA LEU A 97 -6.73 11.97 -3.57
C LEU A 97 -7.60 11.14 -4.52
N ARG A 98 -6.96 10.29 -5.32
CA ARG A 98 -7.63 9.35 -6.22
C ARG A 98 -7.56 7.94 -5.66
N SER A 99 -8.63 7.16 -5.81
CA SER A 99 -8.63 5.75 -5.44
C SER A 99 -7.80 4.92 -6.43
N ALA A 100 -6.86 4.12 -5.92
CA ALA A 100 -6.10 3.20 -6.76
C ALA A 100 -6.99 2.09 -7.35
N GLN A 101 -8.01 1.64 -6.61
CA GLN A 101 -8.95 0.62 -7.09
C GLN A 101 -9.85 1.15 -8.20
N GLU A 102 -10.29 2.42 -8.13
CA GLU A 102 -11.11 2.99 -9.21
C GLU A 102 -10.27 3.31 -10.45
N ALA A 103 -9.01 3.71 -10.26
CA ALA A 103 -8.13 4.08 -11.36
C ALA A 103 -7.53 2.87 -12.10
N ALA A 104 -7.19 1.80 -11.39
CA ALA A 104 -6.45 0.67 -11.95
C ALA A 104 -6.77 -0.67 -11.25
N GLY A 105 -7.96 -0.82 -10.68
CA GLY A 105 -8.35 -2.01 -9.93
C GLY A 105 -8.71 -3.21 -10.80
N ASP A 106 -8.34 -4.40 -10.32
CA ASP A 106 -8.87 -5.68 -10.79
C ASP A 106 -10.08 -6.08 -9.93
N GLY A 107 -11.21 -6.36 -10.59
CA GLY A 107 -12.48 -6.71 -9.96
C GLY A 107 -13.04 -5.67 -8.97
N PHE A 108 -13.91 -6.13 -8.07
CA PHE A 108 -14.61 -5.26 -7.12
C PHE A 108 -13.73 -4.70 -6.00
N GLY A 109 -12.63 -5.38 -5.69
CA GLY A 109 -11.72 -4.97 -4.60
C GLY A 109 -12.31 -5.20 -3.20
N PHE A 110 -13.27 -6.10 -3.03
CA PHE A 110 -13.83 -6.41 -1.71
C PHE A 110 -12.77 -7.01 -0.78
N SER A 111 -12.65 -6.43 0.40
CA SER A 111 -11.65 -6.79 1.41
C SER A 111 -12.28 -7.40 2.67
N TRP A 112 -13.59 -7.21 2.89
CA TRP A 112 -14.27 -7.63 4.11
C TRP A 112 -15.67 -8.21 3.85
N PRO A 113 -16.12 -9.21 4.63
CA PRO A 113 -15.32 -10.06 5.53
C PRO A 113 -14.31 -10.92 4.77
N ALA A 114 -13.20 -11.31 5.39
CA ALA A 114 -12.14 -12.05 4.70
C ALA A 114 -12.57 -13.41 4.12
N GLU A 115 -13.47 -14.11 4.81
CA GLU A 115 -13.98 -15.42 4.40
C GLU A 115 -14.95 -15.31 3.22
N PHE A 116 -15.75 -14.24 3.18
CA PHE A 116 -16.72 -13.99 2.12
C PHE A 116 -16.79 -12.49 1.79
N PRO A 117 -15.86 -11.96 0.95
CA PRO A 117 -15.74 -10.52 0.74
C PRO A 117 -16.93 -9.93 0.01
N VAL A 118 -17.59 -8.95 0.63
CA VAL A 118 -18.76 -8.25 0.08
C VAL A 118 -18.65 -6.73 0.17
N ALA A 119 -17.68 -6.22 0.93
CA ALA A 119 -17.46 -4.80 1.13
C ALA A 119 -16.00 -4.42 0.88
N ARG A 120 -15.80 -3.22 0.33
CA ARG A 120 -14.49 -2.56 0.16
C ARG A 120 -14.38 -1.46 1.20
N ILE A 121 -13.80 -1.78 2.35
CA ILE A 121 -13.57 -0.82 3.45
C ILE A 121 -12.11 -0.46 3.64
N ASP A 122 -11.19 -1.27 3.09
CA ASP A 122 -9.78 -0.96 2.96
C ASP A 122 -9.52 -0.17 1.68
N GLN A 123 -8.92 1.01 1.81
CA GLN A 123 -8.67 1.91 0.68
C GLN A 123 -7.18 2.21 0.50
N ILE A 124 -6.76 2.38 -0.76
CA ILE A 124 -5.47 2.96 -1.15
C ILE A 124 -5.78 4.22 -1.97
N LEU A 125 -5.50 5.39 -1.41
CA LEU A 125 -5.74 6.69 -2.04
C LEU A 125 -4.41 7.39 -2.33
N VAL A 126 -4.31 8.04 -3.49
CA VAL A 126 -3.03 8.59 -3.97
C VAL A 126 -3.14 10.02 -4.52
N ARG A 127 -2.06 10.79 -4.38
CA ARG A 127 -1.84 12.10 -5.02
C ARG A 127 -0.40 12.20 -5.54
N GLY A 128 -0.22 12.77 -6.73
CA GLY A 128 1.10 12.96 -7.35
C GLY A 128 1.84 11.69 -7.77
N VAL A 129 1.17 10.53 -7.72
CA VAL A 129 1.66 9.25 -8.25
C VAL A 129 0.58 8.63 -9.14
N ARG A 130 0.98 7.72 -10.02
CA ARG A 130 0.10 7.02 -10.95
C ARG A 130 -0.12 5.57 -10.49
N PRO A 131 -1.36 5.16 -10.18
CA PRO A 131 -1.70 3.74 -10.05
C PRO A 131 -1.56 3.02 -11.39
N GLU A 132 -0.86 1.89 -11.39
CA GLU A 132 -0.72 1.00 -12.56
C GLU A 132 -1.57 -0.26 -12.41
N SER A 133 -1.76 -0.73 -11.17
CA SER A 133 -2.67 -1.84 -10.86
C SER A 133 -3.08 -1.81 -9.38
N SER A 134 -4.23 -2.39 -9.05
CA SER A 134 -4.74 -2.57 -7.68
C SER A 134 -5.47 -3.90 -7.55
N TRP A 135 -5.18 -4.67 -6.49
CA TRP A 135 -5.71 -6.02 -6.29
C TRP A 135 -5.81 -6.39 -4.81
N VAL A 136 -6.63 -7.40 -4.52
CA VAL A 136 -6.79 -7.98 -3.18
C VAL A 136 -5.90 -9.21 -3.05
N LEU A 137 -5.17 -9.31 -1.95
CA LEU A 137 -4.29 -10.43 -1.63
C LEU A 137 -5.06 -11.54 -0.89
N PRO A 138 -4.53 -12.78 -0.87
CA PRO A 138 -5.08 -13.86 -0.06
C PRO A 138 -5.21 -13.50 1.43
N PRO A 139 -6.20 -14.06 2.15
CA PRO A 139 -6.40 -13.82 3.57
C PRO A 139 -5.17 -14.23 4.39
N THR A 140 -4.89 -13.47 5.45
CA THR A 140 -3.69 -13.66 6.30
C THR A 140 -4.03 -14.05 7.75
N GLY A 141 -5.25 -14.50 8.00
CA GLY A 141 -5.77 -14.73 9.36
C GLY A 141 -6.33 -13.48 10.06
N SER A 142 -6.43 -12.35 9.34
CA SER A 142 -7.29 -11.22 9.72
C SER A 142 -8.69 -11.43 9.14
N ASP A 143 -9.67 -10.82 9.80
CA ASP A 143 -11.03 -10.59 9.33
C ASP A 143 -11.13 -9.71 8.06
N HIS A 144 -10.02 -9.09 7.63
CA HIS A 144 -9.88 -8.39 6.37
C HIS A 144 -8.85 -9.08 5.46
N ARG A 145 -9.05 -8.96 4.15
CA ARG A 145 -8.03 -9.29 3.13
C ARG A 145 -7.13 -8.08 2.87
N PRO A 146 -5.79 -8.28 2.78
CA PRO A 146 -4.89 -7.18 2.44
C PRO A 146 -5.13 -6.64 1.03
N VAL A 147 -5.08 -5.32 0.85
CA VAL A 147 -5.16 -4.68 -0.49
C VAL A 147 -3.78 -4.20 -0.94
N ALA A 148 -3.51 -4.27 -2.23
CA ALA A 148 -2.23 -3.89 -2.81
C ALA A 148 -2.42 -3.08 -4.10
N ALA A 149 -1.44 -2.23 -4.40
CA ALA A 149 -1.40 -1.47 -5.65
C ALA A 149 0.03 -1.28 -6.14
N ALA A 150 0.24 -1.36 -7.46
CA ALA A 150 1.45 -0.90 -8.11
C ALA A 150 1.29 0.58 -8.49
N ILE A 151 2.32 1.39 -8.24
CA ILE A 151 2.34 2.84 -8.48
C ILE A 151 3.66 3.27 -9.12
N SER A 152 3.63 4.29 -9.97
CA SER A 152 4.77 4.89 -10.67
C SER A 152 4.78 6.43 -10.56
N TRP A 153 5.95 7.06 -10.76
CA TRP A 153 6.16 8.52 -10.79
C TRP A 153 7.56 8.93 -11.26
#